data_AF-A0A3D0C8Q4-F1
#
_entry.id   AF-A0A3D0C8Q4-F1
#
_cell.length_a   1.000
_cell.length_b   1.000
_cell.length_c   1.000
_cell.angle_alpha   90.00
_cell.angle_beta   90.00
_cell.angle_gamma   90.00
#
_symmetry.space_group_name_H-M   'P 1'
#
loop_
_entity.id
_entity.type
_entity.pdbx_description
1 polymer ?
#
loop_
_entity_poly.entity_id
_entity_poly.type
_entity_poly.pdbx_seq_one_letter_code
_entity_poly.pdbx_strand_id
1 'polypeptide(L)'
;VVAIVLVLCSVFVPIAFLGGLTGELFRQFAITISISVSLSGLVALTMTPALCVLVLKHEDKKTNFFFNGFNRFFNKVTGHYVTGVSFFLRRGLLALMLVIGMVVITANMWLKTPSSLVPDEDQGFYISAVFLPDGASLQ
;
A
#
# COMPACT_ATOMS: atom_id res chain seq x y z
N VAL A 1 -1.91 5.09 16.95
CA VAL A 1 -1.69 6.10 15.89
C VAL A 1 -0.24 6.55 15.85
N VAL A 2 0.30 7.14 16.93
CA VAL A 2 1.68 7.67 16.98
C VAL A 2 2.73 6.66 16.49
N ALA A 3 2.73 5.43 17.01
CA ALA A 3 3.68 4.40 16.59
C ALA A 3 3.60 4.07 15.09
N ILE A 4 2.38 3.97 14.54
CA ILE A 4 2.16 3.69 13.10
C ILE A 4 2.69 4.85 12.25
N VAL A 5 2.40 6.09 12.64
CA VAL A 5 2.90 7.29 11.93
C VAL A 5 4.43 7.30 11.92
N LEU A 6 5.07 7.08 13.08
CA LEU A 6 6.53 7.05 13.18
C LEU A 6 7.15 5.91 12.36
N VAL A 7 6.56 4.70 12.38
CA VAL A 7 7.02 3.56 11.58
C VAL A 7 6.91 3.86 10.09
N LEU A 8 5.79 4.44 9.63
CA LEU A 8 5.62 4.81 8.23
C LEU A 8 6.62 5.90 7.82
N CYS A 9 6.79 6.95 8.64
CA CYS A 9 7.81 7.97 8.38
C CYS A 9 9.22 7.37 8.32
N SER A 10 9.54 6.38 9.17
CA SER A 10 10.84 5.69 9.13
C SER A 10 11.09 4.95 7.82
N VAL A 11 10.05 4.55 7.09
CA VAL A 11 10.19 3.89 5.79
C VAL A 11 10.28 4.91 4.65
N PHE A 12 9.48 5.97 4.68
CA PHE A 12 9.39 6.94 3.56
C PHE A 12 10.41 8.07 3.61
N VAL A 13 10.77 8.58 4.80
CA VAL A 13 11.73 9.69 4.93
C VAL A 13 13.11 9.34 4.34
N PRO A 14 13.68 8.13 4.51
CA PRO A 14 14.94 7.76 3.87
C PRO A 14 14.92 7.82 2.34
N ILE A 15 13.76 7.51 1.72
CA ILE A 15 13.60 7.52 0.26
C ILE A 15 13.80 8.93 -0.31
N ALA A 16 13.47 9.97 0.46
CA ALA A 16 13.64 11.37 0.05
C ALA A 16 15.12 11.81 -0.07
N PHE A 17 16.05 11.03 0.49
CA PHE A 17 17.50 11.29 0.42
C PHE A 17 18.21 10.50 -0.68
N LEU A 18 17.47 9.71 -1.48
CA LEU A 18 18.04 9.03 -2.64
C LEU A 18 18.49 10.06 -3.69
N GLY A 19 19.70 9.88 -4.23
CA GLY A 19 20.25 10.74 -5.29
C GLY A 19 19.92 10.25 -6.72
N GLY A 20 20.26 11.07 -7.71
CA GLY A 20 20.06 10.76 -9.13
C GLY A 20 18.64 11.02 -9.64
N LEU A 21 18.41 10.79 -10.94
CA LEU A 21 17.11 10.99 -11.61
C LEU A 21 15.99 10.20 -10.93
N THR A 22 16.26 8.94 -10.59
CA THR A 22 15.33 8.06 -9.88
C THR A 22 15.01 8.57 -8.48
N GLY A 23 16.00 9.14 -7.78
CA GLY A 23 15.82 9.75 -6.46
C GLY A 23 14.90 10.97 -6.50
N GLU A 24 15.07 11.85 -7.49
CA GLU A 24 14.20 13.02 -7.69
C GLU A 24 12.73 12.65 -7.92
N LEU A 25 12.47 11.63 -8.76
CA LEU A 25 11.11 11.12 -8.98
C LEU A 25 10.51 10.55 -7.69
N PHE A 26 11.25 9.72 -6.95
CA PHE A 26 10.75 9.14 -5.70
C PHE A 26 10.62 10.14 -4.56
N ARG A 27 11.42 11.22 -4.56
CA ARG A 27 11.40 12.26 -3.53
C ARG A 27 10.04 12.94 -3.44
N GLN A 28 9.39 13.20 -4.57
CA GLN A 28 8.05 13.80 -4.61
C GLN A 28 7.01 12.93 -3.91
N PHE A 29 7.02 11.62 -4.18
CA PHE A 29 6.13 10.66 -3.51
C PHE A 29 6.46 10.53 -2.01
N ALA A 30 7.74 10.37 -1.67
CA ALA A 30 8.20 10.17 -0.31
C ALA A 30 7.80 11.34 0.62
N ILE A 31 8.04 12.58 0.18
CA ILE A 31 7.70 13.79 0.94
C ILE A 31 6.19 13.91 1.09
N THR A 32 5.44 13.74 -0.01
CA THR A 32 3.97 13.86 0.00
C THR A 32 3.34 12.87 0.98
N ILE A 33 3.72 11.58 0.90
CA ILE A 33 3.20 10.54 1.79
C ILE A 33 3.59 10.82 3.24
N SER A 34 4.83 11.20 3.50
CA SER A 34 5.32 11.47 4.86
C SER A 34 4.54 12.61 5.53
N ILE A 35 4.32 13.71 4.80
CA ILE A 35 3.53 14.85 5.29
C ILE A 35 2.07 14.46 5.47
N SER A 36 1.45 13.78 4.49
CA SER A 36 0.05 13.34 4.57
C SER A 36 -0.22 12.40 5.75
N VAL A 37 0.67 11.42 5.99
CA VAL A 37 0.54 10.49 7.12
C VAL A 37 0.74 11.21 8.46
N SER A 38 1.68 12.17 8.52
CA SER A 38 1.92 12.97 9.72
C SER A 38 0.71 13.85 10.06
N LEU A 39 0.15 14.55 9.06
CA LEU A 39 -1.07 15.34 9.22
C LEU A 39 -2.28 14.46 9.57
N SER A 40 -2.42 13.29 8.94
CA SER A 40 -3.45 12.32 9.29
C SER A 40 -3.33 11.85 10.74
N GLY A 41 -2.10 11.62 11.22
CA GLY A 41 -1.82 11.32 12.62
C GLY A 41 -2.29 12.41 13.57
N LEU A 42 -2.05 13.68 13.23
CA LEU A 42 -2.54 14.83 14.01
C LEU A 42 -4.07 14.88 14.03
N VAL A 43 -4.72 14.73 12.88
CA VAL A 43 -6.18 14.73 12.74
C VAL A 43 -6.80 13.58 13.54
N ALA A 44 -6.21 12.39 13.48
CA ALA A 44 -6.68 11.21 14.19
C ALA A 44 -6.57 11.33 15.72
N LEU A 45 -5.65 12.16 16.23
CA LEU A 45 -5.49 12.41 17.67
C LEU A 45 -6.32 13.59 18.18
N THR A 46 -6.70 14.53 17.31
CA THR A 46 -7.39 15.78 17.70
C THR A 46 -8.84 15.80 17.23
N MET A 47 -9.06 15.87 15.91
CA MET A 47 -10.37 16.01 15.31
C MET A 47 -11.22 14.73 15.42
N THR A 48 -10.62 13.55 15.21
CA THR A 48 -11.40 12.30 15.25
C THR A 48 -12.06 12.05 16.61
N PRO A 49 -11.36 12.15 17.77
CA PRO A 49 -12.02 12.02 19.07
C PRO A 49 -13.09 13.09 19.31
N ALA A 50 -12.82 14.35 18.92
CA ALA A 50 -13.78 15.44 19.07
C ALA A 50 -15.06 15.18 18.28
N LEU A 51 -14.95 14.77 17.01
CA LEU A 51 -16.08 14.44 16.17
C LEU A 51 -16.81 13.18 16.65
N CYS A 52 -16.09 12.18 17.18
CA CYS A 52 -16.73 11.01 17.79
C CYS A 52 -17.63 11.41 18.97
N VAL A 53 -17.22 12.36 19.81
CA VAL A 53 -18.07 12.82 20.93
C VAL A 53 -19.26 13.66 20.44
N LEU A 54 -19.06 14.51 19.42
CA LEU A 54 -20.09 15.42 18.93
C LEU A 54 -21.15 14.73 18.05
N VAL A 55 -20.74 13.76 17.24
CA VAL A 55 -21.61 13.14 16.22
C VAL A 55 -22.25 11.84 16.72
N LEU A 56 -21.56 11.07 17.57
CA LEU A 56 -22.01 9.74 17.95
C LEU A 56 -23.11 9.83 19.02
N LYS A 57 -24.34 9.47 18.63
CA LYS A 57 -25.48 9.40 19.55
C LYS A 57 -25.43 8.12 20.38
N HIS A 58 -25.60 8.23 21.69
CA HIS A 58 -25.90 7.08 22.55
C HIS A 58 -27.37 6.70 22.37
N GLU A 59 -27.65 5.78 21.44
CA GLU A 59 -28.97 5.16 21.30
C GLU A 59 -28.81 3.65 21.15
N ASP A 60 -29.53 2.89 21.97
CA ASP A 60 -29.72 1.44 21.78
C ASP A 60 -30.67 1.22 20.60
N LYS A 61 -30.12 1.32 19.38
CA LYS A 61 -30.90 1.07 18.17
C LYS A 61 -31.29 -0.39 18.09
N LYS A 62 -32.60 -0.66 18.07
CA LYS A 62 -33.14 -1.95 17.62
C LYS A 62 -32.66 -2.20 16.19
N THR A 63 -31.73 -3.13 16.03
CA THR A 63 -31.15 -3.50 14.74
C THR A 63 -32.22 -4.13 13.85
N ASN A 64 -32.39 -3.59 12.64
CA ASN A 64 -33.34 -4.11 11.65
C ASN A 64 -32.97 -5.55 11.23
N PHE A 65 -33.92 -6.32 10.68
CA PHE A 65 -33.72 -7.71 10.26
C PHE A 65 -32.51 -7.90 9.33
N PHE A 66 -32.28 -6.96 8.41
CA PHE A 66 -31.10 -6.94 7.55
C PHE A 66 -29.78 -6.85 8.34
N PHE A 67 -29.66 -5.89 9.25
CA PHE A 67 -28.46 -5.72 10.08
C PHE A 67 -28.24 -6.92 11.02
N ASN A 68 -29.31 -7.55 11.50
CA ASN A 68 -29.19 -8.78 12.29
C ASN A 68 -28.70 -9.96 11.45
N GLY A 69 -29.15 -10.09 10.20
CA GLY A 69 -28.62 -11.07 9.25
C GLY A 69 -27.12 -10.86 8.99
N PHE A 70 -26.72 -9.61 8.72
CA PHE A 70 -25.33 -9.23 8.55
C PHE A 70 -24.48 -9.54 9.79
N ASN A 71 -24.94 -9.15 10.98
CA ASN A 71 -24.22 -9.41 12.24
C ASN A 71 -24.04 -10.90 12.51
N ARG A 72 -25.05 -11.74 12.21
CA ARG A 72 -24.93 -13.20 12.32
C ARG A 72 -23.89 -13.77 11.35
N PHE A 73 -23.90 -13.32 10.10
CA PHE A 73 -22.90 -13.72 9.12
C PHE A 73 -21.49 -13.28 9.54
N PHE A 74 -21.33 -12.02 9.93
CA PHE A 74 -20.05 -11.45 10.38
C PHE A 74 -19.49 -12.18 11.60
N ASN A 75 -20.34 -12.52 12.57
CA ASN A 75 -19.94 -13.32 13.73
C ASN A 75 -19.50 -14.73 13.33
N LYS A 76 -20.19 -15.34 12.37
CA LYS A 76 -19.79 -16.65 11.82
C LYS A 76 -18.41 -16.58 11.15
N VAL A 77 -18.17 -15.57 10.33
CA VAL A 77 -16.87 -15.33 9.67
C VAL A 77 -15.77 -15.09 10.73
N THR A 78 -16.04 -14.27 11.73
CA THR A 78 -15.10 -14.00 12.83
C THR A 78 -14.77 -15.28 13.60
N GLY A 79 -15.76 -16.12 13.89
CA GLY A 79 -15.54 -17.41 14.55
C GLY A 79 -14.66 -18.36 13.73
N HIS A 80 -14.89 -18.43 12.42
CA HIS A 80 -14.03 -19.21 11.51
C HIS A 80 -12.61 -18.65 11.43
N TYR A 81 -12.45 -17.32 11.37
CA TYR A 81 -11.14 -16.67 11.40
C TYR A 81 -10.37 -16.99 12.67
N VAL A 82 -10.99 -16.84 13.85
CA VAL A 82 -10.37 -17.15 15.14
C VAL A 82 -9.96 -18.62 15.22
N THR A 83 -10.83 -19.53 14.75
CA THR A 83 -10.52 -20.97 14.70
C THR A 83 -9.32 -21.24 13.78
N GLY A 84 -9.27 -20.61 12.60
CA GLY A 84 -8.15 -20.70 11.68
C GLY A 84 -6.84 -20.20 12.29
N VAL A 85 -6.84 -19.01 12.89
CA VAL A 85 -5.64 -18.47 13.58
C VAL A 85 -5.20 -19.41 14.70
N SER A 86 -6.14 -19.92 15.51
CA SER A 86 -5.81 -20.86 16.60
C SER A 86 -5.16 -22.16 16.10
N PHE A 87 -5.56 -22.65 14.92
CA PHE A 87 -4.97 -23.81 14.28
C PHE A 87 -3.50 -23.56 13.89
N PHE A 88 -3.19 -22.41 13.30
CA PHE A 88 -1.83 -22.04 12.94
C PHE A 88 -0.94 -21.78 14.17
N LEU A 89 -1.49 -21.13 15.21
CA LEU A 89 -0.77 -20.91 16.46
C LEU A 89 -0.37 -22.22 17.15
N ARG A 90 -1.25 -23.24 17.13
CA ARG A 90 -0.93 -24.57 17.67
C ARG A 90 0.06 -25.36 16.80
N ARG A 91 0.22 -24.98 15.53
CA ARG A 91 1.08 -25.65 14.55
C ARG A 91 2.13 -24.68 14.00
N GLY A 92 2.93 -24.11 14.90
CA GLY A 92 3.92 -23.08 14.57
C GLY A 92 4.89 -23.46 13.44
N LEU A 93 5.29 -24.73 13.36
CA LEU A 93 6.13 -25.23 12.26
C LEU A 93 5.46 -25.10 10.88
N LEU A 94 4.15 -25.35 10.80
CA LEU A 94 3.39 -25.21 9.56
C LEU A 94 3.28 -23.73 9.16
N ALA A 95 2.99 -22.86 10.14
CA ALA A 95 2.95 -21.41 9.90
C ALA A 95 4.31 -20.88 9.43
N LEU A 96 5.41 -21.33 10.05
CA LEU A 96 6.76 -20.96 9.67
C LEU A 96 7.11 -21.43 8.24
N MET A 97 6.83 -22.70 7.91
CA MET A 97 7.01 -23.25 6.57
C MET A 97 6.25 -22.43 5.52
N LEU A 98 5.01 -22.03 5.83
CA LEU A 98 4.19 -21.21 4.94
C LEU A 98 4.84 -19.83 4.70
N VAL A 99 5.28 -19.15 5.76
CA VAL A 99 5.96 -17.85 5.66
C VAL A 99 7.25 -17.98 4.83
N ILE A 100 8.08 -18.97 5.11
CA ILE A 100 9.31 -19.22 4.35
C ILE A 100 8.98 -19.49 2.88
N GLY A 101 7.97 -20.33 2.60
CA GLY A 101 7.51 -20.59 1.25
C GLY A 101 7.09 -19.32 0.50
N MET A 102 6.31 -18.44 1.15
CA MET A 102 5.91 -17.15 0.57
C MET A 102 7.10 -16.24 0.30
N VAL A 103 8.06 -16.16 1.21
CA VAL A 103 9.30 -15.38 1.01
C VAL A 103 10.10 -15.90 -0.17
N VAL A 104 10.28 -17.22 -0.29
CA VAL A 104 11.02 -17.84 -1.40
C VAL A 104 10.32 -17.60 -2.74
N ILE A 105 9.00 -17.76 -2.80
CA ILE A 105 8.21 -17.48 -4.02
C ILE A 105 8.35 -16.01 -4.41
N THR A 106 8.21 -15.10 -3.45
CA THR A 106 8.32 -13.65 -3.69
C THR A 106 9.72 -13.28 -4.19
N ALA A 107 10.78 -13.82 -3.58
CA ALA A 107 12.14 -13.61 -4.03
C ALA A 107 12.38 -14.16 -5.45
N ASN A 108 11.82 -15.33 -5.78
CA ASN A 108 11.92 -15.89 -7.12
C ASN A 108 11.23 -15.02 -8.17
N MET A 109 10.05 -14.50 -7.85
CA MET A 109 9.33 -13.58 -8.73
C MET A 109 10.09 -12.26 -8.89
N TRP A 110 10.62 -11.70 -7.80
CA TRP A 110 11.40 -10.46 -7.82
C TRP A 110 12.59 -10.55 -8.79
N LEU A 111 13.31 -11.66 -8.80
CA LEU A 111 14.46 -11.87 -9.69
C LEU A 111 14.08 -11.98 -11.18
N LYS A 112 12.82 -12.31 -11.48
CA LYS A 112 12.33 -12.49 -12.87
C LYS A 112 11.64 -11.26 -13.43
N THR A 113 11.23 -10.32 -12.57
CA THR A 113 10.50 -9.12 -13.00
C THR A 113 11.46 -8.12 -13.63
N PRO A 114 11.27 -7.74 -14.92
CA PRO A 114 12.10 -6.74 -15.55
C PRO A 114 11.89 -5.36 -14.91
N SER A 115 12.97 -4.64 -14.63
CA SER A 115 12.92 -3.30 -14.09
C SER A 115 12.76 -2.27 -15.21
N SER A 116 11.75 -1.42 -15.11
CA SER A 116 11.64 -0.18 -15.88
C SER A 116 11.44 0.99 -14.92
N LEU A 117 11.93 2.17 -15.28
CA LEU A 117 11.82 3.37 -14.44
C LEU A 117 10.44 4.03 -14.56
N VAL A 118 9.99 4.27 -15.78
CA VAL A 118 8.69 4.88 -16.11
C VAL A 118 8.22 4.23 -17.41
N PRO A 119 6.94 3.82 -17.53
CA PRO A 119 6.42 3.32 -18.80
C PRO A 119 6.34 4.45 -19.82
N ASP A 120 6.62 4.13 -21.09
CA ASP A 120 6.40 5.09 -22.17
C ASP A 120 4.91 5.38 -22.31
N GLU A 121 4.56 6.66 -22.31
CA GLU A 121 3.20 7.14 -22.52
C GLU A 121 3.07 7.75 -23.92
N ASP A 122 1.92 7.58 -24.55
CA ASP A 122 1.62 8.24 -25.81
C ASP A 122 1.53 9.76 -25.60
N GLN A 123 2.56 10.48 -26.04
CA GLN A 123 2.63 11.94 -25.95
C GLN A 123 1.94 12.64 -27.14
N GLY A 124 1.25 11.90 -28.02
CA GLY A 124 0.55 12.42 -29.18
C GLY A 124 1.45 12.68 -30.40
N PHE A 125 2.72 12.29 -30.35
CA PHE A 125 3.65 12.35 -31.48
C PHE A 125 4.70 11.24 -31.37
N TYR A 126 5.26 10.84 -32.52
CA TYR A 126 6.44 9.98 -32.58
C TYR A 126 7.49 10.61 -33.50
N ILE A 127 8.75 10.44 -33.15
CA ILE A 127 9.88 10.95 -33.94
C ILE A 127 10.44 9.79 -34.76
N SER A 128 10.58 9.97 -36.07
CA SER A 128 11.25 9.02 -36.96
C SER A 128 12.50 9.67 -37.54
N ALA A 129 13.63 8.97 -37.41
CA ALA A 129 14.90 9.39 -37.97
C ALA A 129 15.28 8.44 -39.11
N VAL A 130 15.56 9.00 -40.30
CA VAL A 130 16.03 8.25 -41.46
C VAL A 130 17.52 8.56 -41.64
N PHE A 131 18.36 7.54 -41.57
CA PHE A 131 19.80 7.66 -41.79
C PHE A 131 20.15 7.16 -43.19
N LEU A 132 20.76 8.01 -44.02
CA LEU A 132 21.16 7.68 -45.39
C LEU A 132 22.66 7.34 -45.44
N PRO A 133 23.11 6.54 -46.44
CA PRO A 133 24.53 6.24 -46.65
C PRO A 133 25.37 7.49 -47.00
N ASP A 134 26.66 7.44 -46.70
CA ASP A 134 27.59 8.51 -47.04
C ASP A 134 27.61 8.78 -48.55
N GLY A 135 27.37 10.03 -48.95
CA GLY A 135 27.27 10.45 -50.35
C GLY A 135 25.87 10.36 -50.97
N ALA A 136 24.84 9.96 -50.22
CA ALA A 136 23.47 10.03 -50.69
C ALA A 136 23.03 11.48 -50.94
N SER A 137 22.38 11.72 -52.08
CA SER A 137 21.82 13.03 -52.42
C SER A 137 20.65 13.40 -51.51
N LEU A 138 20.44 14.70 -51.31
CA LEU A 138 19.26 15.24 -50.62
C LEU A 138 17.93 15.02 -51.39
N GLN A 139 18.02 14.55 -52.64
CA GLN A 139 16.92 14.17 -53.51
C GLN A 139 16.97 12.67 -53.80
#